data_AF-A0A953U6C8-F1
#
_entry.id   AF-A0A953U6C8-F1
#
_cell.length_a   1.000
_cell.length_b   1.000
_cell.length_c   1.000
_cell.angle_alpha   90.00
_cell.angle_beta   90.00
_cell.angle_gamma   90.00
#
_symmetry.space_group_name_H-M   'P 1'
#
loop_
_entity.id
_entity.type
_entity.pdbx_description
1 polymer ?
#
loop_
_entity_poly.entity_id
_entity_poly.type
_entity_poly.pdbx_seq_one_letter_code
_entity_poly.pdbx_strand_id
1 'polypeptide(L)'
;MKPILANRNPRLFPCCICGQAREVRTTKKGKPYLHCDPCGLQMFVRVETGIRRFEQLVLDADHNNIWKRLAEVQQRYQFECPKCGKTFWLTTDLIKTSWVDGKLKGYRCPDSECGGIVEPEKAA
;
A
#
# COMPACT_ATOMS: atom_id res chain seq x y z
N MET A 1 25.45 -27.28 -10.68
CA MET A 1 24.51 -27.71 -9.63
C MET A 1 23.69 -26.50 -9.19
N LYS A 2 22.38 -26.45 -9.48
CA LYS A 2 21.47 -25.42 -8.98
C LYS A 2 20.91 -25.93 -7.64
N PRO A 3 21.05 -25.22 -6.51
CA PRO A 3 20.41 -25.68 -5.30
C PRO A 3 18.90 -25.41 -5.42
N ILE A 4 18.16 -26.52 -5.41
CA ILE A 4 16.86 -26.75 -4.78
C ILE A 4 16.19 -25.45 -4.32
N LEU A 5 15.10 -25.11 -5.01
CA LEU A 5 14.11 -24.12 -4.57
C LEU A 5 13.62 -24.58 -3.19
N ALA A 6 14.24 -24.05 -2.13
CA ALA A 6 13.70 -24.15 -0.79
C ALA A 6 12.34 -23.46 -0.85
N ASN A 7 11.29 -24.25 -0.61
CA ASN A 7 9.94 -23.79 -0.39
C ASN A 7 9.94 -22.86 0.83
N ARG A 8 10.34 -21.61 0.63
CA ARG A 8 10.34 -20.57 1.64
C ARG A 8 9.03 -19.83 1.47
N ASN A 9 8.15 -19.99 2.44
CA ASN A 9 7.00 -19.09 2.55
C ASN A 9 7.57 -17.67 2.65
N PRO A 10 7.32 -16.78 1.67
CA PRO A 10 7.95 -15.47 1.63
C PRO A 10 7.51 -14.69 2.86
N ARG A 11 8.47 -14.09 3.57
CA ARG A 11 8.19 -13.17 4.68
C ARG A 11 7.67 -11.88 4.08
N LEU A 12 6.37 -11.61 4.22
CA LEU A 12 5.72 -10.47 3.60
C LEU A 12 5.43 -9.37 4.63
N PHE A 13 5.58 -8.12 4.21
CA PHE A 13 5.19 -6.95 4.99
C PHE A 13 4.62 -5.87 4.06
N PRO A 14 3.56 -5.14 4.46
CA PRO A 14 2.96 -4.14 3.62
C PRO A 14 3.87 -2.93 3.37
N CYS A 15 3.88 -2.44 2.14
CA CYS A 15 4.45 -1.15 1.80
C CYS A 15 3.69 -0.03 2.55
N CYS A 16 4.40 0.88 3.22
CA CYS A 16 3.76 1.97 3.96
C CYS A 16 3.11 3.05 3.06
N ILE A 17 3.32 3.00 1.74
CA ILE A 17 2.73 3.93 0.77
C ILE A 17 1.51 3.30 0.10
N CYS A 18 1.67 2.12 -0.52
CA CYS A 18 0.57 1.49 -1.28
C CYS A 18 -0.14 0.36 -0.53
N GLY A 19 0.34 -0.06 0.64
CA GLY A 19 -0.23 -1.19 1.40
C GLY A 19 0.04 -2.56 0.79
N GLN A 20 0.51 -2.65 -0.45
CA GLN A 20 0.76 -3.94 -1.11
C GLN A 20 1.87 -4.74 -0.42
N ALA A 21 1.74 -6.07 -0.45
CA ALA A 21 2.72 -6.99 0.11
C ALA A 21 4.09 -6.84 -0.54
N ARG A 22 5.14 -6.75 0.29
CA ARG A 22 6.54 -6.74 -0.14
C ARG A 22 7.32 -7.79 0.61
N GLU A 23 8.21 -8.45 -0.12
CA GLU A 23 9.14 -9.40 0.48
C GLU A 23 10.12 -8.67 1.41
N VAL A 24 10.17 -9.14 2.65
CA VAL A 24 11.18 -8.75 3.63
C VAL A 24 12.45 -9.51 3.35
N ARG A 25 13.49 -8.78 2.96
CA ARG A 25 14.83 -9.30 2.70
C ARG A 25 15.75 -9.01 3.87
N THR A 26 16.89 -9.70 3.90
CA THR A 26 17.90 -9.53 4.95
C THR A 26 19.26 -9.22 4.31
N THR A 27 19.96 -8.23 4.85
CA THR A 27 21.33 -7.90 4.43
C THR A 27 22.32 -8.98 4.88
N LYS A 28 23.55 -8.96 4.36
CA LYS A 28 24.66 -9.84 4.83
C LYS A 28 24.93 -9.74 6.33
N LYS A 29 24.56 -8.63 6.98
CA LYS A 29 24.72 -8.38 8.42
C LYS A 29 23.44 -8.66 9.23
N GLY A 30 22.47 -9.39 8.69
CA GLY A 30 21.24 -9.76 9.41
C GLY A 30 20.23 -8.62 9.58
N LYS A 31 20.38 -7.50 8.86
CA LYS A 31 19.45 -6.35 8.98
C LYS A 31 18.30 -6.46 7.98
N PRO A 32 17.03 -6.39 8.40
CA PRO A 32 15.89 -6.50 7.50
C PRO A 32 15.66 -5.22 6.70
N TYR A 33 15.19 -5.39 5.46
CA TYR A 33 14.81 -4.31 4.56
C TYR A 33 13.80 -4.78 3.53
N LEU A 34 13.09 -3.85 2.90
CA LEU A 34 12.20 -4.12 1.76
C LEU A 34 12.24 -2.98 0.74
N HIS A 35 11.82 -3.29 -0.48
CA HIS A 35 11.76 -2.37 -1.62
C HIS A 35 10.37 -2.44 -2.25
N CYS A 36 9.91 -1.34 -2.82
CA CYS A 36 8.68 -1.23 -3.56
C CYS A 36 8.90 -0.31 -4.77
N ASP A 37 9.30 -0.91 -5.89
CA ASP A 37 9.65 -0.18 -7.12
C ASP A 37 8.52 0.73 -7.63
N PRO A 38 7.23 0.30 -7.65
CA PRO A 38 6.14 1.17 -8.08
C PRO A 38 5.95 2.44 -7.23
N CYS A 39 6.39 2.41 -5.96
CA CYS A 39 6.30 3.56 -5.06
C CYS A 39 7.64 4.27 -4.88
N GLY A 40 8.72 3.78 -5.49
CA GLY A 40 10.08 4.26 -5.23
C GLY A 40 10.53 4.14 -3.76
N LEU A 41 9.89 3.26 -2.98
CA LEU A 41 10.16 3.14 -1.55
C LEU A 41 11.23 2.09 -1.27
N GLN A 42 12.19 2.45 -0.42
CA GLN A 42 13.10 1.50 0.21
C GLN A 42 13.12 1.72 1.73
N MET A 43 12.74 0.69 2.49
CA MET A 43 12.69 0.75 3.95
C MET A 43 13.78 -0.12 4.55
N PHE A 44 14.61 0.47 5.42
CA PHE A 44 15.61 -0.23 6.21
C PHE A 44 15.22 -0.22 7.68
N VAL A 45 15.18 -1.39 8.31
CA VAL A 45 14.94 -1.48 9.75
C VAL A 45 16.27 -1.64 10.47
N ARG A 46 16.54 -0.71 11.37
CA ARG A 46 17.82 -0.59 12.10
C ARG A 46 17.55 -0.55 13.60
N VAL A 47 18.62 -0.66 14.39
CA VAL A 47 18.61 -0.79 15.85
C VAL A 47 17.98 -2.12 16.31
N GLU A 48 18.60 -2.78 17.28
CA GLU A 48 18.20 -4.14 17.70
C GLU A 48 16.75 -4.21 18.21
N THR A 49 16.33 -3.24 19.01
CA THR A 49 14.94 -3.14 19.51
C THR A 49 13.93 -2.95 18.37
N GLY A 50 14.25 -2.08 17.41
CA GLY A 50 13.43 -1.84 16.22
C GLY A 50 13.33 -3.07 15.33
N ILE A 51 14.45 -3.77 15.12
CA ILE A 51 14.51 -5.02 14.35
C ILE A 51 13.64 -6.09 15.02
N ARG A 52 13.79 -6.30 16.33
CA ARG A 52 12.99 -7.30 17.06
C ARG A 52 11.48 -7.03 16.93
N ARG A 53 11.06 -5.78 17.10
CA ARG A 53 9.65 -5.40 16.95
C ARG A 53 9.14 -5.62 15.52
N PHE A 54 9.95 -5.27 14.53
CA PHE A 54 9.58 -5.50 13.12
C PHE A 54 9.46 -6.98 12.79
N GLU A 55 10.39 -7.81 13.25
CA GLU A 55 10.33 -9.27 13.08
C GLU A 55 9.05 -9.85 13.67
N GLN A 56 8.63 -9.40 14.86
CA GLN A 56 7.33 -9.78 15.46
C GLN A 56 6.17 -9.39 14.54
N LEU A 57 6.13 -8.14 14.04
CA LEU A 57 5.07 -7.69 13.14
C LEU A 57 5.01 -8.49 11.83
N VAL A 58 6.15 -8.95 11.31
CA VAL A 58 6.21 -9.78 10.10
C VAL A 58 5.65 -11.19 10.35
N LEU A 59 5.97 -11.79 11.50
CA LEU A 59 5.40 -13.08 11.90
C LEU A 59 3.90 -12.97 12.18
N ASP A 60 3.51 -11.88 12.83
CA ASP A 60 2.12 -11.58 13.19
C ASP A 60 1.26 -11.16 11.99
N ALA A 61 1.88 -10.81 10.84
CA ALA A 61 1.15 -10.35 9.66
C ALA A 61 0.16 -11.39 9.14
N ASP A 62 0.55 -12.67 9.17
CA ASP A 62 -0.29 -13.79 8.77
C ASP A 62 -1.31 -14.13 9.87
N HIS A 63 -0.90 -14.09 11.14
CA HIS A 63 -1.76 -14.45 12.27
C HIS A 63 -2.90 -13.44 12.52
N ASN A 64 -2.61 -12.14 12.41
CA ASN A 64 -3.56 -11.08 12.73
C ASN A 64 -4.35 -10.58 11.51
N ASN A 65 -4.36 -11.35 10.41
CA ASN A 65 -5.06 -11.01 9.18
C ASN A 65 -4.77 -9.57 8.70
N ILE A 66 -3.51 -9.11 8.83
CA ILE A 66 -3.14 -7.74 8.42
C ILE A 66 -3.50 -7.53 6.95
N TRP A 67 -3.37 -8.57 6.13
CA TRP A 67 -3.78 -8.57 4.73
C TRP A 67 -5.28 -8.32 4.53
N LYS A 68 -6.14 -8.93 5.35
CA LYS A 68 -7.60 -8.68 5.30
C LYS A 68 -7.91 -7.23 5.64
N ARG A 69 -7.32 -6.71 6.73
CA ARG A 69 -7.52 -5.31 7.14
C ARG A 69 -7.01 -4.33 6.08
N LEU A 70 -5.86 -4.61 5.47
CA LEU A 70 -5.33 -3.79 4.39
C LEU A 70 -6.20 -3.84 3.14
N ALA A 71 -6.75 -5.00 2.79
CA ALA A 71 -7.69 -5.13 1.68
C ALA A 71 -8.96 -4.31 1.93
N GLU A 72 -9.53 -4.37 3.13
CA GLU A 72 -10.69 -3.56 3.53
C GLU A 72 -10.39 -2.05 3.45
N VAL A 73 -9.21 -1.63 3.89
CA VAL A 73 -8.77 -0.23 3.81
C VAL A 73 -8.52 0.20 2.36
N GLN A 74 -7.89 -0.65 1.55
CA GLN A 74 -7.65 -0.38 0.13
C GLN A 74 -8.96 -0.25 -0.64
N GLN A 75 -9.90 -1.19 -0.49
CA GLN A 75 -11.21 -1.13 -1.16
C GLN A 75 -11.97 0.17 -0.80
N ARG A 76 -11.86 0.60 0.46
CA ARG A 76 -12.57 1.80 0.92
C ARG A 76 -11.93 3.11 0.45
N TYR A 77 -10.62 3.14 0.23
CA TYR A 77 -9.87 4.39 0.09
C TYR A 77 -8.93 4.45 -1.11
N GLN A 78 -8.79 3.41 -1.92
CA GLN A 78 -7.98 3.42 -3.14
C GLN A 78 -8.90 3.42 -4.37
N PHE A 79 -8.76 4.44 -5.21
CA PHE A 79 -9.60 4.66 -6.38
C PHE A 79 -8.76 4.64 -7.65
N GLU A 80 -9.31 4.12 -8.74
CA GLU A 80 -8.72 4.23 -10.06
C GLU A 80 -9.42 5.32 -10.87
N CYS A 81 -8.64 6.22 -11.48
CA CYS A 81 -9.21 7.25 -12.33
C CYS A 81 -9.65 6.65 -13.68
N PRO A 82 -10.94 6.75 -14.08
CA PRO A 82 -11.41 6.17 -15.34
C PRO A 82 -10.84 6.85 -16.59
N LYS A 83 -10.25 8.05 -16.45
CA LYS A 83 -9.65 8.78 -17.57
C LYS A 83 -8.19 8.40 -17.83
N CYS A 84 -7.38 8.26 -16.78
CA CYS A 84 -5.94 8.01 -16.91
C CYS A 84 -5.48 6.65 -16.37
N GLY A 85 -6.37 5.83 -15.79
CA GLY A 85 -6.05 4.53 -15.19
C GLY A 85 -5.19 4.61 -13.91
N LYS A 86 -4.94 5.82 -13.40
CA LYS A 86 -4.07 6.02 -12.25
C LYS A 86 -4.81 5.64 -10.96
N THR A 87 -4.23 4.74 -10.18
CA THR A 87 -4.69 4.42 -8.83
C THR A 87 -4.18 5.45 -7.83
N PHE A 88 -5.04 5.93 -6.95
CA PHE A 88 -4.68 6.89 -5.91
C PHE A 88 -5.43 6.64 -4.61
N TRP A 89 -4.84 7.07 -3.50
CA TRP A 89 -5.49 7.05 -2.20
C TRP A 89 -6.37 8.30 -2.02
N LEU A 90 -7.54 8.11 -1.44
CA LEU A 90 -8.43 9.18 -1.06
C LEU A 90 -7.80 9.99 0.06
N THR A 91 -7.57 11.25 -0.23
CA THR A 91 -7.28 12.28 0.77
C THR A 91 -8.42 13.29 0.79
N THR A 92 -8.53 14.05 1.88
CA THR A 92 -9.57 15.08 2.05
C THR A 92 -9.55 16.11 0.93
N ASP A 93 -8.38 16.41 0.38
CA ASP A 93 -8.17 17.45 -0.62
C ASP A 93 -8.70 17.07 -2.01
N LEU A 94 -8.90 15.78 -2.26
CA LEU A 94 -9.45 15.26 -3.52
C LEU A 94 -10.98 15.29 -3.53
N ILE A 95 -11.64 15.57 -2.40
CA ILE A 95 -13.09 15.60 -2.31
C ILE A 95 -13.64 16.76 -3.17
N LYS A 96 -14.50 16.45 -4.14
CA LYS A 96 -15.25 17.43 -4.92
C LYS A 96 -16.69 17.47 -4.45
N THR A 97 -17.08 18.62 -3.89
CA THR A 97 -18.48 18.95 -3.59
C THR A 97 -19.07 19.88 -4.65
N SER A 98 -20.41 19.85 -4.76
CA SER A 98 -21.17 20.89 -5.44
C SER A 98 -21.11 22.18 -4.64
N TRP A 99 -20.79 23.30 -5.29
CA TRP A 99 -20.77 24.60 -4.62
C TRP A 99 -22.18 25.09 -4.23
N VAL A 100 -23.20 24.66 -4.96
CA VAL A 100 -24.59 25.08 -4.76
C VAL A 100 -25.24 24.32 -3.60
N ASP A 101 -25.19 22.98 -3.64
CA ASP A 101 -25.93 22.14 -2.69
C ASP A 101 -25.06 21.47 -1.62
N GLY A 102 -23.73 21.64 -1.68
CA GLY A 102 -22.77 20.95 -0.79
C GLY A 102 -22.64 19.44 -1.00
N LYS A 103 -23.46 18.83 -1.87
CA LYS A 103 -23.45 17.38 -2.13
C LYS A 103 -22.12 16.89 -2.72
N LEU A 104 -21.69 15.70 -2.32
CA LEU A 104 -20.52 15.01 -2.86
C LEU A 104 -20.74 14.70 -4.34
N LYS A 105 -19.88 15.24 -5.22
CA LYS A 105 -19.84 14.87 -6.64
C LYS A 105 -18.88 13.72 -6.91
N GLY A 106 -17.85 13.56 -6.09
CA GLY A 106 -16.86 12.48 -6.23
C GLY A 106 -15.45 12.93 -5.82
N TYR A 107 -14.45 12.22 -6.32
CA TYR A 107 -13.04 12.39 -5.97
C TYR A 107 -12.22 12.82 -7.19
N ARG A 108 -11.50 13.93 -7.09
CA ARG A 108 -10.62 14.41 -8.17
C ARG A 108 -9.42 13.50 -8.33
N CYS A 109 -9.03 13.26 -9.57
CA CYS A 109 -7.74 12.65 -9.88
C CYS A 109 -6.62 13.57 -9.35
N PRO A 110 -5.60 13.03 -8.65
CA PRO A 110 -4.45 13.83 -8.20
C PRO A 110 -3.54 14.27 -9.36
N ASP A 111 -3.75 13.75 -10.56
CA ASP A 111 -3.00 14.13 -11.75
C ASP A 111 -3.54 15.45 -12.32
N SER A 112 -2.69 16.49 -12.32
CA SER A 112 -3.05 17.86 -12.72
C SER A 112 -3.48 17.97 -14.17
N GLU A 113 -3.00 17.08 -15.04
CA GLU A 113 -3.32 17.12 -16.48
C GLU A 113 -4.60 16.33 -16.82
N CYS A 114 -5.08 15.48 -15.92
CA CYS A 114 -6.22 14.60 -16.19
C CYS A 114 -7.58 15.25 -15.92
N GLY A 115 -7.73 15.92 -14.77
CA GLY A 115 -8.99 16.54 -14.35
C GLY A 115 -10.17 15.56 -14.25
N GLY A 116 -9.92 14.25 -14.09
CA GLY A 116 -10.96 13.23 -13.92
C GLY A 116 -11.63 13.32 -12.55
N ILE A 117 -12.90 12.91 -12.47
CA ILE A 117 -13.66 12.77 -11.22
C ILE A 117 -14.12 11.31 -11.13
N VAL A 118 -13.80 10.66 -10.02
CA VAL A 118 -14.25 9.31 -9.69
C VAL A 118 -15.51 9.40 -8.85
N GLU A 119 -16.58 8.74 -9.29
CA GLU A 119 -17.85 8.71 -8.56
C GLU A 119 -17.73 7.79 -7.33
N PRO A 120 -18.37 8.15 -6.20
CA PRO A 120 -18.28 7.37 -4.96
C PRO A 120 -18.88 5.97 -5.08
N GLU A 121 -19.80 5.75 -6.02
CA GLU A 121 -20.48 4.47 -6.26
C GLU A 121 -19.67 3.51 -7.14
N LYS A 122 -18.57 3.97 -7.76
CA LYS A 122 -17.64 3.16 -8.56
C LYS A 122 -16.38 2.76 -7.80
N ALA A 123 -16.43 2.79 -6.47
CA ALA A 123 -15.44 2.13 -5.63
C ALA A 123 -15.65 0.61 -5.74
N ALA A 124 -14.89 -0.05 -6.61
CA ALA A 124 -14.87 -1.52 -6.70
C ALA A 124 -14.12 -2.11 -5.50
#